data_AF-A0A848KNV7-F1
#
_entry.id   AF-A0A848KNV7-F1
#
_cell.length_a   1.000
_cell.length_b   1.000
_cell.length_c   1.000
_cell.angle_alpha   90.00
_cell.angle_beta   90.00
_cell.angle_gamma   90.00
#
_symmetry.space_group_name_H-M   'P 1'
#
loop_
_entity.id
_entity.type
_entity.pdbx_description
1 polymer ?
#
loop_
_entity_poly.entity_id
_entity_poly.type
_entity_poly.pdbx_seq_one_letter_code
_entity_poly.pdbx_strand_id
1 'polypeptide(L)'
;MPSLLDRFRATGADLPWGDPLPAHGVATEGYFWKFTQPETGRILSAAIGVNQSPEGPWSTVIIAAHPSGFIRSAVHPDGFADPQKFGASAGALFTGEADRVVADLGPDARLDVRIVDPLPWPKRAFGGTSFFQSIPGLGHRWHPWLLGGRVVGTATIGNEQWNLDGAQVYGEKRWGSAHFPERWWSGSAQGFAEPGACVTFAGAKVISGRLSVETTLVSVRLPDGTVLRFGGPSTSHIRATVTPEKWSLHGRNPRSGIEIEAASPLDTAFVVPVPVPEERRNAPAAILHPLGRLNVTVRRRADIAWQGESTLATLEYGGFADARAELQRRGLDPESETAPPQAN
;
A
#
# COMPACT_ATOMS: atom_id res chain seq x y z
N MET A 1 19.60 13.80 23.79
CA MET A 1 19.61 12.33 23.75
C MET A 1 18.20 11.85 23.43
N PRO A 2 18.01 10.86 22.55
CA PRO A 2 16.68 10.32 22.25
C PRO A 2 16.04 9.72 23.51
N SER A 3 14.73 9.91 23.67
CA SER A 3 13.97 9.34 24.77
C SER A 3 13.91 7.80 24.68
N LEU A 4 13.46 7.15 25.76
CA LEU A 4 13.20 5.70 25.72
C LEU A 4 12.17 5.33 24.65
N LEU A 5 11.16 6.19 24.44
CA LEU A 5 10.15 6.00 23.42
C LEU A 5 10.75 6.10 22.02
N ASP A 6 11.64 7.07 21.77
CA ASP A 6 12.29 7.23 20.47
C ASP A 6 13.14 6.00 20.13
N ARG A 7 13.87 5.47 21.12
CA ARG A 7 14.64 4.23 20.94
C ARG A 7 13.75 3.01 20.70
N PHE A 8 12.60 2.94 21.37
CA PHE A 8 11.63 1.87 21.14
C PHE A 8 11.06 1.96 19.71
N ARG A 9 10.68 3.16 19.28
CA ARG A 9 10.19 3.43 17.92
C ARG A 9 11.21 3.16 16.84
N ALA A 10 12.49 3.42 17.10
CA ALA A 10 13.60 3.08 16.21
C ALA A 10 13.71 1.57 15.89
N THR A 11 13.07 0.70 16.67
CA THR A 11 12.93 -0.74 16.34
C THR A 11 11.79 -1.02 15.34
N GLY A 12 11.13 0.03 14.85
CA GLY A 12 9.90 0.03 14.09
C GLY A 12 8.64 -0.24 14.92
N ALA A 13 8.74 -0.45 16.23
CA ALA A 13 7.60 -0.78 17.08
C ALA A 13 6.87 0.46 17.60
N ASP A 14 5.59 0.29 17.93
CA ASP A 14 4.78 1.28 18.63
C ASP A 14 4.05 0.69 19.81
N LEU A 15 3.90 1.52 20.84
CA LEU A 15 3.13 1.14 22.02
C LEU A 15 1.65 0.95 21.64
N PRO A 16 0.92 0.11 22.40
CA PRO A 16 -0.53 0.14 22.36
C PRO A 16 -1.04 1.57 22.58
N TRP A 17 -2.05 1.99 21.82
CA TRP A 17 -2.60 3.35 21.76
C TRP A 17 -1.61 4.43 21.27
N GLY A 18 -0.41 4.05 20.86
CA GLY A 18 0.54 4.93 20.19
C GLY A 18 0.12 5.24 18.75
N ASP A 19 0.72 6.30 18.22
CA ASP A 19 0.50 6.75 16.84
C ASP A 19 1.56 6.16 15.89
N PRO A 20 1.21 5.24 14.98
CA PRO A 20 2.15 4.66 14.03
C PRO A 20 2.49 5.57 12.84
N LEU A 21 1.86 6.75 12.74
CA LEU A 21 2.01 7.60 11.57
C LEU A 21 3.34 8.33 11.47
N PRO A 22 3.90 8.93 12.54
CA PRO A 22 5.22 9.52 12.47
C PRO A 22 6.27 8.48 12.11
N ALA A 23 7.34 8.89 11.43
CA ALA A 23 8.42 8.02 11.03
C ALA A 23 9.07 7.31 12.23
N HIS A 24 9.60 6.13 11.97
CA HIS A 24 10.26 5.26 12.93
C HIS A 24 11.77 5.33 12.85
N GLY A 25 12.34 5.92 11.78
CA GLY A 25 13.79 5.97 11.58
C GLY A 25 14.39 4.60 11.25
N VAL A 26 13.59 3.72 10.65
CA VAL A 26 14.02 2.42 10.13
C VAL A 26 14.61 2.56 8.73
N ALA A 27 15.08 1.45 8.15
CA ALA A 27 15.78 1.47 6.87
C ALA A 27 14.91 1.94 5.70
N THR A 28 13.61 1.62 5.72
CA THR A 28 12.67 2.03 4.68
C THR A 28 11.33 2.42 5.28
N GLU A 29 10.80 3.55 4.82
CA GLU A 29 9.47 4.11 5.12
C GLU A 29 8.73 4.34 3.80
N GLY A 30 7.63 3.65 3.56
CA GLY A 30 6.80 3.76 2.36
C GLY A 30 5.46 4.42 2.69
N TYR A 31 5.08 5.39 1.87
CA TYR A 31 3.80 6.10 1.95
C TYR A 31 3.10 5.98 0.62
N PHE A 32 1.83 5.59 0.64
CA PHE A 32 1.05 5.34 -0.55
C PHE A 32 -0.33 5.99 -0.43
N TRP A 33 -0.75 6.61 -1.52
CA TRP A 33 -2.10 7.14 -1.72
C TRP A 33 -2.67 6.57 -3.00
N LYS A 34 -3.95 6.21 -2.94
CA LYS A 34 -4.75 5.81 -4.09
C LYS A 34 -5.96 6.72 -4.19
N PHE A 35 -6.20 7.25 -5.38
CA PHE A 35 -7.35 8.06 -5.74
C PHE A 35 -8.21 7.27 -6.73
N THR A 36 -9.51 7.15 -6.46
CA THR A 36 -10.45 6.33 -7.23
C THR A 36 -11.63 7.18 -7.69
N GLN A 37 -11.92 7.20 -8.98
CA GLN A 37 -13.13 7.81 -9.57
C GLN A 37 -14.02 6.72 -10.16
N PRO A 38 -15.01 6.21 -9.40
CA PRO A 38 -15.85 5.11 -9.87
C PRO A 38 -16.60 5.39 -11.17
N GLU A 39 -17.04 6.64 -11.36
CA GLU A 39 -17.86 7.07 -12.49
C GLU A 39 -17.10 6.99 -13.83
N THR A 40 -15.78 7.20 -13.79
CA THR A 40 -14.92 7.15 -14.98
C THR A 40 -14.01 5.92 -15.02
N GLY A 41 -14.08 5.06 -13.99
CA GLY A 41 -13.18 3.92 -13.82
C GLY A 41 -11.70 4.30 -13.67
N ARG A 42 -11.39 5.55 -13.27
CA ARG A 42 -10.00 6.02 -13.15
C ARG A 42 -9.42 5.68 -11.79
N ILE A 43 -8.15 5.26 -11.80
CA ILE A 43 -7.34 5.06 -10.60
C ILE A 43 -6.02 5.80 -10.81
N LEU A 44 -5.63 6.60 -9.82
CA LEU A 44 -4.32 7.22 -9.73
C LEU A 44 -3.68 6.82 -8.41
N SER A 45 -2.46 6.32 -8.48
CA SER A 45 -1.65 5.96 -7.32
C SER A 45 -0.41 6.85 -7.26
N ALA A 46 -0.09 7.32 -6.07
CA ALA A 46 1.12 8.10 -5.79
C ALA A 46 1.82 7.51 -4.57
N ALA A 47 3.13 7.31 -4.66
CA ALA A 47 3.90 6.71 -3.59
C ALA A 47 5.27 7.34 -3.44
N ILE A 48 5.77 7.35 -2.20
CA ILE A 48 7.15 7.68 -1.86
C ILE A 48 7.72 6.62 -0.91
N GLY A 49 8.90 6.10 -1.23
CA GLY A 49 9.74 5.33 -0.32
C GLY A 49 10.92 6.17 0.13
N VAL A 50 11.05 6.43 1.43
CA VAL A 50 12.20 7.07 2.05
C VAL A 50 13.12 5.99 2.61
N ASN A 51 14.36 5.99 2.15
CA ASN A 51 15.33 4.94 2.39
C ASN A 51 16.57 5.48 3.10
N GLN A 52 17.16 4.69 3.98
CA GLN A 52 18.41 5.01 4.66
C GLN A 52 19.56 4.22 4.03
N SER A 53 20.67 4.89 3.74
CA SER A 53 21.94 4.27 3.36
C SER A 53 23.10 4.86 4.17
N PRO A 54 24.30 4.26 4.14
CA PRO A 54 25.48 4.81 4.80
C PRO A 54 25.85 6.25 4.36
N GLU A 55 25.44 6.66 3.15
CA GLU A 55 25.70 7.99 2.59
C GLU A 55 24.62 9.03 2.97
N GLY A 56 23.55 8.58 3.63
CA GLY A 56 22.42 9.42 4.02
C GLY A 56 21.09 8.94 3.44
N PRO A 57 19.99 9.65 3.74
CA PRO A 57 18.68 9.28 3.23
C PRO A 57 18.60 9.51 1.72
N TRP A 58 17.70 8.80 1.06
CA TRP A 58 17.32 9.00 -0.34
C TRP A 58 15.87 8.56 -0.54
N SER A 59 15.29 8.80 -1.71
CA SER A 59 13.91 8.39 -1.94
C SER A 59 13.61 7.89 -3.34
N THR A 60 12.57 7.07 -3.42
CA THR A 60 11.94 6.60 -4.67
C THR A 60 10.52 7.15 -4.70
N VAL A 61 10.13 7.77 -5.80
CA VAL A 61 8.77 8.29 -6.00
C VAL A 61 8.15 7.63 -7.22
N ILE A 62 6.86 7.29 -7.15
CA ILE A 62 6.12 6.64 -8.21
C ILE A 62 4.75 7.30 -8.38
N ILE A 63 4.36 7.56 -9.63
CA ILE A 63 2.98 7.84 -10.04
C ILE A 63 2.56 6.76 -11.04
N ALA A 64 1.42 6.13 -10.81
CA ALA A 64 0.85 5.15 -11.73
C ALA A 64 -0.65 5.40 -11.93
N ALA A 65 -1.14 5.27 -13.17
CA ALA A 65 -2.51 5.61 -13.52
C ALA A 65 -3.16 4.60 -14.48
N HIS A 66 -4.45 4.37 -14.26
CA HIS A 66 -5.35 3.55 -15.07
C HIS A 66 -6.57 4.38 -15.51
N PRO A 67 -7.05 4.29 -16.76
CA PRO A 67 -6.76 3.25 -17.77
C PRO A 67 -5.57 3.49 -18.70
N SER A 68 -4.86 4.61 -18.57
CA SER A 68 -3.78 5.00 -19.48
C SER A 68 -2.57 4.04 -19.52
N GLY A 69 -2.45 3.11 -18.56
CA GLY A 69 -1.25 2.28 -18.42
C GLY A 69 0.00 3.11 -18.11
N PHE A 70 -0.19 4.30 -17.53
CA PHE A 70 0.87 5.27 -17.30
C PHE A 70 1.60 4.93 -16.01
N ILE A 71 2.93 4.92 -16.07
CA ILE A 71 3.79 4.85 -14.88
C ILE A 71 4.98 5.78 -15.05
N ARG A 72 5.29 6.52 -14.00
CA ARG A 72 6.49 7.34 -13.89
C ARG A 72 7.13 7.07 -12.54
N SER A 73 8.43 6.89 -12.52
CA SER A 73 9.22 6.77 -11.29
C SER A 73 10.44 7.68 -11.34
N ALA A 74 10.94 8.06 -10.18
CA ALA A 74 12.19 8.79 -10.03
C ALA A 74 12.89 8.38 -8.73
N VAL A 75 14.22 8.39 -8.79
CA VAL A 75 15.10 8.36 -7.62
C VAL A 75 15.50 9.79 -7.31
N HIS A 76 15.41 10.19 -6.05
CA HIS A 76 15.82 11.50 -5.57
C HIS A 76 16.92 11.35 -4.52
N PRO A 77 18.01 12.16 -4.59
CA PRO A 77 19.15 12.02 -3.70
C PRO A 77 18.79 12.28 -2.23
N ASP A 78 17.76 13.09 -1.98
CA ASP A 78 17.21 13.36 -0.65
C ASP A 78 15.92 12.58 -0.40
N GLY A 79 15.68 12.25 0.85
CA GLY A 79 14.42 11.72 1.35
C GLY A 79 14.20 12.15 2.79
N PHE A 80 12.97 12.53 3.13
CA PHE A 80 12.62 12.89 4.50
C PHE A 80 11.28 12.25 4.86
N ALA A 81 11.24 11.57 6.00
CA ALA A 81 10.03 11.06 6.62
C ALA A 81 9.90 11.72 7.99
N ASP A 82 8.76 12.34 8.27
CA ASP A 82 8.59 13.22 9.42
C ASP A 82 8.49 12.40 10.72
N PRO A 83 9.40 12.56 11.70
CA PRO A 83 9.39 11.79 12.94
C PRO A 83 8.35 12.27 13.97
N GLN A 84 7.67 13.39 13.71
CA GLN A 84 6.70 14.01 14.62
C GLN A 84 5.25 13.89 14.15
N LYS A 85 5.02 13.82 12.84
CA LYS A 85 3.68 13.69 12.24
C LYS A 85 3.70 12.76 11.03
N PHE A 86 2.52 12.44 10.51
CA PHE A 86 2.41 11.77 9.22
C PHE A 86 2.95 12.67 8.10
N GLY A 87 3.93 12.17 7.34
CA GLY A 87 4.32 12.79 6.08
C GLY A 87 5.71 12.40 5.60
N ALA A 88 5.93 12.59 4.30
CA ALA A 88 7.22 12.36 3.66
C ALA A 88 7.42 13.26 2.44
N SER A 89 8.68 13.54 2.11
CA SER A 89 9.05 14.40 0.99
C SER A 89 10.34 13.96 0.30
N ALA A 90 10.44 14.31 -0.98
CA ALA A 90 11.61 14.12 -1.84
C ALA A 90 11.94 15.47 -2.51
N GLY A 91 12.66 16.36 -1.80
CA GLY A 91 12.92 17.72 -2.28
C GLY A 91 11.65 18.44 -2.74
N ALA A 92 11.70 19.08 -3.92
CA ALA A 92 10.53 19.68 -4.56
C ALA A 92 9.69 18.69 -5.41
N LEU A 93 10.19 17.46 -5.59
CA LEU A 93 9.61 16.47 -6.50
C LEU A 93 8.38 15.78 -5.90
N PHE A 94 8.33 15.62 -4.57
CA PHE A 94 7.19 15.03 -3.88
C PHE A 94 7.03 15.59 -2.47
N THR A 95 5.79 15.83 -2.06
CA THR A 95 5.40 16.06 -0.67
C THR A 95 4.05 15.40 -0.42
N GLY A 96 4.01 14.47 0.52
CA GLY A 96 2.79 13.82 0.98
C GLY A 96 2.59 14.05 2.46
N GLU A 97 1.45 14.63 2.82
CA GLU A 97 1.00 14.90 4.18
C GLU A 97 -0.39 14.28 4.40
N ALA A 98 -0.95 14.46 5.61
CA ALA A 98 -2.23 13.87 5.97
C ALA A 98 -3.41 14.46 5.17
N ASP A 99 -3.27 15.69 4.70
CA ASP A 99 -4.31 16.47 4.03
C ASP A 99 -3.93 16.91 2.61
N ARG A 100 -2.70 16.67 2.14
CA ARG A 100 -2.27 17.06 0.79
C ARG A 100 -1.24 16.11 0.20
N VAL A 101 -1.31 15.90 -1.11
CA VAL A 101 -0.28 15.20 -1.88
C VAL A 101 0.07 16.05 -3.09
N VAL A 102 1.36 16.36 -3.23
CA VAL A 102 1.93 17.10 -4.35
C VAL A 102 3.08 16.29 -4.95
N ALA A 103 3.11 16.16 -6.27
CA ALA A 103 4.20 15.54 -7.00
C ALA A 103 4.43 16.23 -8.35
N ASP A 104 5.68 16.42 -8.73
CA ASP A 104 6.10 16.87 -10.05
C ASP A 104 7.29 16.02 -10.53
N LEU A 105 6.99 14.97 -11.30
CA LEU A 105 7.98 14.07 -11.92
C LEU A 105 8.30 14.48 -13.37
N GLY A 106 7.85 15.67 -13.79
CA GLY A 106 7.96 16.15 -15.16
C GLY A 106 6.64 16.67 -15.74
N PRO A 107 6.67 17.24 -16.95
CA PRO A 107 5.48 17.85 -17.58
C PRO A 107 4.35 16.85 -17.85
N ASP A 108 4.63 15.55 -17.89
CA ASP A 108 3.71 14.45 -18.14
C ASP A 108 3.24 13.73 -16.86
N ALA A 109 3.72 14.14 -15.69
CA ALA A 109 3.49 13.43 -14.43
C ALA A 109 3.42 14.41 -13.24
N ARG A 110 2.24 14.99 -13.02
CA ARG A 110 1.98 15.94 -11.93
C ARG A 110 0.76 15.57 -11.13
N LEU A 111 0.77 15.90 -9.85
CA LEU A 111 -0.34 15.73 -8.94
C LEU A 111 -0.34 16.89 -7.95
N ASP A 112 -1.49 17.51 -7.74
CA ASP A 112 -1.74 18.39 -6.60
C ASP A 112 -3.17 18.20 -6.15
N VAL A 113 -3.33 17.54 -5.02
CA VAL A 113 -4.64 17.24 -4.43
C VAL A 113 -4.63 17.53 -2.94
N ARG A 114 -5.75 18.09 -2.47
CA ARG A 114 -6.07 18.23 -1.07
C ARG A 114 -7.12 17.19 -0.69
N ILE A 115 -6.89 16.49 0.40
CA ILE A 115 -7.83 15.54 0.98
C ILE A 115 -8.88 16.33 1.78
N VAL A 116 -10.15 16.04 1.52
CA VAL A 116 -11.31 16.62 2.20
C VAL A 116 -12.18 15.50 2.78
N ASP A 117 -12.84 15.77 3.90
CA ASP A 117 -13.64 14.79 4.65
C ASP A 117 -12.92 13.46 4.93
N PRO A 118 -11.69 13.49 5.49
CA PRO A 118 -10.91 12.27 5.68
C PRO A 118 -11.61 11.30 6.63
N LEU A 119 -11.56 10.01 6.29
CA LEU A 119 -12.03 8.91 7.14
C LEU A 119 -10.80 8.11 7.64
N PRO A 120 -10.09 8.63 8.66
CA PRO A 120 -8.88 8.00 9.15
C PRO A 120 -9.18 6.68 9.85
N TRP A 121 -8.11 5.91 10.08
CA TRP A 121 -8.17 4.76 10.96
C TRP A 121 -8.72 5.18 12.34
N PRO A 122 -9.73 4.48 12.88
CA PRO A 122 -10.32 4.87 14.15
C PRO A 122 -9.31 4.72 15.29
N LYS A 123 -9.36 5.63 16.27
CA LYS A 123 -8.54 5.53 17.49
C LYS A 123 -8.75 4.19 18.17
N ARG A 124 -7.73 3.34 18.13
CA ARG A 124 -7.73 1.98 18.67
C ARG A 124 -6.40 1.72 19.34
N ALA A 125 -6.37 0.69 20.19
CA ALA A 125 -5.14 0.24 20.83
C ALA A 125 -4.04 -0.15 19.81
N PHE A 126 -4.42 -0.54 18.58
CA PHE A 126 -3.48 -0.97 17.55
C PHE A 126 -3.96 -0.53 16.17
N GLY A 127 -3.01 -0.25 15.27
CA GLY A 127 -3.19 0.03 13.85
C GLY A 127 -3.42 -1.22 13.00
N GLY A 128 -3.03 -1.16 11.72
CA GLY A 128 -3.27 -2.22 10.74
C GLY A 128 -2.54 -3.52 11.08
N THR A 129 -1.35 -3.41 11.67
CA THR A 129 -0.49 -4.55 12.03
C THR A 129 -0.98 -5.34 13.26
N SER A 130 -2.09 -4.92 13.89
CA SER A 130 -2.55 -5.54 15.15
C SER A 130 -1.48 -5.47 16.26
N PHE A 131 -1.48 -6.40 17.22
CA PHE A 131 -0.53 -6.38 18.33
C PHE A 131 0.95 -6.51 17.90
N PHE A 132 1.22 -7.00 16.68
CA PHE A 132 2.57 -7.02 16.10
C PHE A 132 3.19 -5.63 15.96
N GLN A 133 2.37 -4.59 15.90
CA GLN A 133 2.84 -3.20 15.98
C GLN A 133 3.79 -2.99 17.17
N SER A 134 3.56 -3.66 18.30
CA SER A 134 4.34 -3.49 19.53
C SER A 134 5.55 -4.42 19.66
N ILE A 135 5.85 -5.25 18.66
CA ILE A 135 7.01 -6.15 18.70
C ILE A 135 8.22 -5.47 18.05
N PRO A 136 9.32 -5.25 18.79
CA PRO A 136 10.56 -4.71 18.25
C PRO A 136 11.17 -5.59 17.16
N GLY A 137 11.79 -4.97 16.15
CA GLY A 137 12.62 -5.67 15.17
C GLY A 137 11.87 -6.57 14.18
N LEU A 138 10.53 -6.48 14.10
CA LEU A 138 9.81 -7.12 13.00
C LEU A 138 10.25 -6.50 11.67
N GLY A 139 10.47 -7.38 10.68
CA GLY A 139 11.04 -7.02 9.39
C GLY A 139 10.23 -5.96 8.65
N HIS A 140 8.90 -6.10 8.57
CA HIS A 140 8.03 -5.13 7.90
C HIS A 140 6.72 -4.97 8.64
N ARG A 141 6.18 -3.76 8.61
CA ARG A 141 4.89 -3.37 9.19
C ARG A 141 4.06 -2.60 8.17
N TRP A 142 2.75 -2.59 8.42
CA TRP A 142 1.76 -2.03 7.52
C TRP A 142 0.60 -1.42 8.30
N HIS A 143 0.18 -0.23 7.88
CA HIS A 143 -0.96 0.47 8.46
C HIS A 143 -1.77 1.24 7.40
N PRO A 144 -3.05 0.90 7.20
CA PRO A 144 -3.96 1.66 6.35
C PRO A 144 -4.54 2.83 7.16
N TRP A 145 -3.83 3.95 7.18
CA TRP A 145 -4.16 5.09 8.04
C TRP A 145 -5.35 5.91 7.55
N LEU A 146 -5.65 5.86 6.25
CA LEU A 146 -6.79 6.55 5.62
C LEU A 146 -7.67 5.52 4.90
N LEU A 147 -8.87 5.29 5.42
CA LEU A 147 -9.82 4.28 4.92
C LEU A 147 -10.89 4.87 4.00
N GLY A 148 -10.77 6.15 3.66
CA GLY A 148 -11.75 6.87 2.86
C GLY A 148 -11.59 8.38 3.01
N GLY A 149 -12.42 9.10 2.27
CA GLY A 149 -12.41 10.54 2.16
C GLY A 149 -12.58 10.95 0.70
N ARG A 150 -12.50 12.25 0.44
CA ARG A 150 -12.58 12.82 -0.90
C ARG A 150 -11.34 13.66 -1.17
N VAL A 151 -11.14 14.04 -2.43
CA VAL A 151 -10.10 15.01 -2.78
C VAL A 151 -10.64 16.14 -3.65
N VAL A 152 -9.91 17.24 -3.66
CA VAL A 152 -10.08 18.37 -4.58
C VAL A 152 -8.71 18.63 -5.19
N GLY A 153 -8.64 18.76 -6.51
CA GLY A 153 -7.39 19.01 -7.22
C GLY A 153 -7.28 18.28 -8.55
N THR A 154 -6.06 18.24 -9.08
CA THR A 154 -5.83 17.76 -10.45
C THR A 154 -4.57 16.93 -10.57
N ALA A 155 -4.49 16.17 -11.65
CA ALA A 155 -3.28 15.49 -12.07
C ALA A 155 -3.01 15.73 -13.56
N THR A 156 -1.75 15.71 -13.95
CA THR A 156 -1.30 15.61 -15.34
C THR A 156 -0.71 14.23 -15.54
N ILE A 157 -1.28 13.45 -16.46
CA ILE A 157 -0.92 12.05 -16.73
C ILE A 157 -0.72 11.89 -18.24
N GLY A 158 0.52 11.71 -18.66
CA GLY A 158 0.88 11.77 -20.08
C GLY A 158 0.50 13.14 -20.66
N ASN A 159 -0.38 13.13 -21.66
CA ASN A 159 -0.88 14.35 -22.31
C ASN A 159 -2.26 14.80 -21.78
N GLU A 160 -2.78 14.15 -20.73
CA GLU A 160 -4.11 14.42 -20.19
C GLU A 160 -4.04 15.19 -18.87
N GLN A 161 -4.96 16.14 -18.71
CA GLN A 161 -5.27 16.74 -17.40
C GLN A 161 -6.49 16.04 -16.82
N TRP A 162 -6.35 15.45 -15.64
CA TRP A 162 -7.45 14.84 -14.89
C TRP A 162 -7.92 15.81 -13.80
N ASN A 163 -9.23 16.08 -13.77
CA ASN A 163 -9.88 16.64 -12.59
C ASN A 163 -10.18 15.50 -11.62
N LEU A 164 -9.66 15.58 -10.40
CA LEU A 164 -9.83 14.58 -9.35
C LEU A 164 -10.85 14.99 -8.29
N ASP A 165 -11.54 16.11 -8.47
CA ASP A 165 -12.58 16.58 -7.54
C ASP A 165 -13.61 15.47 -7.26
N GLY A 166 -13.81 15.18 -5.97
CA GLY A 166 -14.73 14.15 -5.51
C GLY A 166 -14.20 12.72 -5.62
N ALA A 167 -12.98 12.49 -6.12
CA ALA A 167 -12.39 11.14 -6.12
C ALA A 167 -12.27 10.61 -4.69
N GLN A 168 -12.51 9.32 -4.50
CA GLN A 168 -12.30 8.64 -3.22
C GLN A 168 -10.79 8.48 -2.97
N VAL A 169 -10.36 8.58 -1.72
CA VAL A 169 -8.95 8.40 -1.35
C VAL A 169 -8.75 7.29 -0.33
N TYR A 170 -7.71 6.49 -0.53
CA TYR A 170 -7.16 5.53 0.40
C TYR A 170 -5.69 5.85 0.64
N GLY A 171 -5.21 5.62 1.86
CA GLY A 171 -3.82 5.87 2.22
C GLY A 171 -3.27 4.82 3.18
N GLU A 172 -2.02 4.43 2.96
CA GLU A 172 -1.30 3.52 3.84
C GLU A 172 0.15 3.94 4.06
N LYS A 173 0.70 3.44 5.17
CA LYS A 173 2.11 3.54 5.53
C LYS A 173 2.67 2.13 5.73
N ARG A 174 3.86 1.90 5.19
CA ARG A 174 4.66 0.68 5.35
C ARG A 174 6.02 1.07 5.91
N TRP A 175 6.61 0.28 6.77
CA TRP A 175 7.96 0.56 7.27
C TRP A 175 8.64 -0.70 7.75
N GLY A 176 9.96 -0.75 7.63
CA GLY A 176 10.69 -1.97 7.94
C GLY A 176 12.20 -1.91 7.76
N SER A 177 12.78 -3.11 7.80
CA SER A 177 14.17 -3.38 7.50
C SER A 177 14.46 -3.15 6.02
N ALA A 178 15.76 -3.08 5.69
CA ALA A 178 16.22 -2.91 4.31
C ALA A 178 15.88 -4.12 3.41
N HIS A 179 15.52 -5.26 4.02
CA HIS A 179 15.30 -6.52 3.32
C HIS A 179 13.82 -6.79 3.19
N PHE A 180 13.31 -6.73 1.97
CA PHE A 180 11.93 -7.12 1.66
C PHE A 180 11.74 -8.64 1.82
N PRO A 181 10.53 -9.10 2.16
CA PRO A 181 10.22 -10.53 2.19
C PRO A 181 10.47 -11.19 0.83
N GLU A 182 10.71 -12.51 0.81
CA GLU A 182 10.85 -13.28 -0.44
C GLU A 182 9.61 -13.10 -1.32
N ARG A 183 8.43 -13.12 -0.67
CA ARG A 183 7.13 -12.86 -1.30
C ARG A 183 6.24 -12.04 -0.38
N TRP A 184 5.49 -11.12 -0.98
CA TRP A 184 4.46 -10.34 -0.31
C TRP A 184 3.27 -10.10 -1.22
N TRP A 185 2.18 -9.65 -0.63
CA TRP A 185 0.98 -9.27 -1.35
C TRP A 185 0.26 -8.15 -0.63
N SER A 186 -0.38 -7.28 -1.39
CA SER A 186 -1.23 -6.22 -0.85
C SER A 186 -2.44 -6.00 -1.73
N GLY A 187 -3.44 -5.33 -1.18
CA GLY A 187 -4.60 -4.91 -1.95
C GLY A 187 -5.41 -3.84 -1.26
N SER A 188 -6.04 -3.01 -2.07
CA SER A 188 -7.00 -2.00 -1.62
C SER A 188 -8.14 -1.82 -2.63
N ALA A 189 -9.37 -1.76 -2.12
CA ALA A 189 -10.56 -1.55 -2.93
C ALA A 189 -11.47 -0.50 -2.29
N GLN A 190 -11.95 0.38 -3.17
CA GLN A 190 -12.96 1.40 -3.00
C GLN A 190 -13.93 1.29 -4.18
N GLY A 191 -14.93 2.16 -4.29
CA GLY A 191 -15.89 2.08 -5.41
C GLY A 191 -16.84 0.89 -5.35
N PHE A 192 -17.16 0.43 -4.13
CA PHE A 192 -18.31 -0.44 -3.89
C PHE A 192 -19.62 0.33 -4.12
N ALA A 193 -20.75 -0.39 -4.20
CA ALA A 193 -22.08 0.22 -4.27
C ALA A 193 -22.33 1.18 -3.10
N GLU A 194 -21.82 0.88 -1.90
CA GLU A 194 -21.80 1.80 -0.76
C GLU A 194 -20.48 2.58 -0.71
N PRO A 195 -20.46 3.90 -0.99
CA PRO A 195 -19.22 4.67 -1.09
C PRO A 195 -18.40 4.79 0.21
N GLY A 196 -19.00 4.46 1.36
CA GLY A 196 -18.33 4.47 2.65
C GLY A 196 -17.51 3.20 2.94
N ALA A 197 -17.64 2.16 2.11
CA ALA A 197 -16.94 0.90 2.29
C ALA A 197 -15.52 0.93 1.72
N CYS A 198 -14.58 0.31 2.44
CA CYS A 198 -13.20 0.15 1.99
C CYS A 198 -12.67 -1.21 2.46
N VAL A 199 -12.02 -1.94 1.57
CA VAL A 199 -11.35 -3.21 1.89
C VAL A 199 -9.87 -3.05 1.61
N THR A 200 -9.04 -3.51 2.54
CA THR A 200 -7.59 -3.50 2.33
C THR A 200 -6.93 -4.66 3.06
N PHE A 201 -5.83 -5.17 2.50
CA PHE A 201 -5.07 -6.26 3.08
C PHE A 201 -3.60 -6.15 2.71
N ALA A 202 -2.77 -6.76 3.56
CA ALA A 202 -1.35 -6.95 3.30
C ALA A 202 -0.89 -8.27 3.92
N GLY A 203 0.02 -8.95 3.26
CA GLY A 203 0.61 -10.18 3.76
C GLY A 203 1.99 -10.44 3.19
N ALA A 204 2.70 -11.35 3.84
CA ALA A 204 4.04 -11.73 3.43
C ALA A 204 4.38 -13.13 3.91
N LYS A 205 5.27 -13.78 3.15
CA LYS A 205 5.98 -14.98 3.57
C LYS A 205 7.26 -14.56 4.26
N VAL A 206 7.32 -14.76 5.57
CA VAL A 206 8.49 -14.47 6.41
C VAL A 206 9.27 -15.74 6.64
N ILE A 207 10.55 -15.75 6.25
CA ILE A 207 11.48 -16.86 6.51
C ILE A 207 12.50 -16.41 7.55
N SER A 208 12.60 -17.17 8.64
CA SER A 208 13.60 -16.97 9.69
C SER A 208 14.20 -18.32 10.08
N GLY A 209 15.41 -18.60 9.56
CA GLY A 209 16.05 -19.90 9.73
C GLY A 209 15.23 -21.03 9.10
N ARG A 210 14.82 -22.01 9.90
CA ARG A 210 13.97 -23.13 9.44
C ARG A 210 12.47 -22.84 9.47
N LEU A 211 12.07 -21.68 10.01
CA LEU A 211 10.67 -21.30 10.15
C LEU A 211 10.25 -20.48 8.93
N SER A 212 9.21 -20.94 8.23
CA SER A 212 8.51 -20.19 7.18
C SER A 212 7.07 -19.94 7.63
N VAL A 213 6.70 -18.68 7.82
CA VAL A 213 5.35 -18.29 8.24
C VAL A 213 4.78 -17.31 7.23
N GLU A 214 3.60 -17.63 6.71
CA GLU A 214 2.79 -16.68 5.98
C GLU A 214 1.87 -15.95 6.97
N THR A 215 1.88 -14.63 6.90
CA THR A 215 1.00 -13.77 7.69
C THR A 215 0.20 -12.89 6.75
N THR A 216 -1.10 -12.74 7.01
CA THR A 216 -1.97 -11.81 6.28
C THR A 216 -2.84 -11.07 7.28
N LEU A 217 -2.96 -9.77 7.04
CA LEU A 217 -3.80 -8.83 7.76
C LEU A 217 -4.84 -8.29 6.80
N VAL A 218 -6.07 -8.16 7.27
CA VAL A 218 -7.19 -7.62 6.51
C VAL A 218 -7.89 -6.57 7.35
N SER A 219 -8.22 -5.43 6.76
CA SER A 219 -9.07 -4.42 7.36
C SER A 219 -10.23 -4.10 6.43
N VAL A 220 -11.44 -4.04 6.99
CA VAL A 220 -12.67 -3.69 6.27
C VAL A 220 -13.36 -2.57 7.01
N ARG A 221 -13.55 -1.43 6.34
CA ARG A 221 -14.50 -0.41 6.74
C ARG A 221 -15.85 -0.75 6.12
N LEU A 222 -16.85 -0.98 6.98
CA LEU A 222 -18.22 -1.20 6.57
C LEU A 222 -18.92 0.13 6.23
N PRO A 223 -20.05 0.10 5.49
CA PRO A 223 -20.82 1.30 5.14
C PRO A 223 -21.26 2.15 6.34
N ASP A 224 -21.55 1.51 7.48
CA ASP A 224 -21.92 2.16 8.74
C ASP A 224 -20.73 2.82 9.47
N GLY A 225 -19.53 2.70 8.90
CA GLY A 225 -18.29 3.21 9.45
C GLY A 225 -17.59 2.31 10.47
N THR A 226 -18.14 1.13 10.77
CA THR A 226 -17.47 0.13 11.59
C THR A 226 -16.22 -0.39 10.87
N VAL A 227 -15.07 -0.41 11.57
CA VAL A 227 -13.84 -1.04 11.04
C VAL A 227 -13.64 -2.41 11.67
N LEU A 228 -13.60 -3.45 10.85
CA LEU A 228 -13.24 -4.81 11.22
C LEU A 228 -11.78 -5.07 10.85
N ARG A 229 -11.10 -5.85 11.69
CA ARG A 229 -9.71 -6.27 11.45
C ARG A 229 -9.59 -7.77 11.63
N PHE A 230 -8.90 -8.41 10.70
CA PHE A 230 -8.55 -9.81 10.73
C PHE A 230 -7.05 -9.99 10.51
N GLY A 231 -6.49 -11.12 10.94
CA GLY A 231 -5.07 -11.38 10.89
C GLY A 231 -4.40 -11.21 12.24
N GLY A 232 -3.43 -12.09 12.51
CA GLY A 232 -2.78 -12.27 13.81
C GLY A 232 -2.85 -13.74 14.28
N PRO A 233 -1.72 -14.40 14.62
CA PRO A 233 -1.68 -15.83 14.95
C PRO A 233 -2.59 -16.23 16.11
N SER A 234 -2.97 -15.27 16.96
CA SER A 234 -3.77 -15.52 18.16
C SER A 234 -5.22 -15.00 18.09
N THR A 235 -5.61 -14.25 17.04
CA THR A 235 -6.91 -13.53 17.02
C THR A 235 -7.81 -13.93 15.85
N SER A 236 -7.24 -14.14 14.66
CA SER A 236 -7.95 -14.55 13.45
C SER A 236 -6.94 -14.90 12.38
N HIS A 237 -6.55 -16.16 12.29
CA HIS A 237 -5.68 -16.60 11.20
C HIS A 237 -6.39 -16.40 9.85
N ILE A 238 -5.71 -15.75 8.91
CA ILE A 238 -6.14 -15.62 7.52
C ILE A 238 -5.36 -16.66 6.72
N ARG A 239 -6.08 -17.59 6.11
CA ARG A 239 -5.52 -18.44 5.06
C ARG A 239 -5.49 -17.64 3.77
N ALA A 240 -4.32 -17.48 3.19
CA ALA A 240 -4.12 -16.77 1.93
C ALA A 240 -3.62 -17.76 0.87
N THR A 241 -4.26 -17.76 -0.29
CA THR A 241 -3.74 -18.38 -1.51
C THR A 241 -3.60 -17.27 -2.54
N VAL A 242 -2.37 -16.90 -2.85
CA VAL A 242 -2.07 -15.78 -3.74
C VAL A 242 -1.18 -16.23 -4.88
N THR A 243 -1.56 -15.86 -6.10
CA THR A 243 -0.76 -15.99 -7.32
C THR A 243 -0.57 -14.60 -7.94
N PRO A 244 0.25 -14.46 -8.99
CA PRO A 244 0.42 -13.17 -9.67
C PRO A 244 -0.88 -12.54 -10.18
N GLU A 245 -1.98 -13.29 -10.33
CA GLU A 245 -3.26 -12.80 -10.88
C GLU A 245 -4.45 -12.97 -9.94
N LYS A 246 -4.31 -13.66 -8.80
CA LYS A 246 -5.43 -14.06 -7.94
C LYS A 246 -5.09 -13.98 -6.47
N TRP A 247 -6.05 -13.51 -5.66
CA TRP A 247 -5.98 -13.45 -4.20
C TRP A 247 -7.22 -14.08 -3.61
N SER A 248 -7.05 -15.17 -2.85
CA SER A 248 -8.11 -15.84 -2.10
C SER A 248 -7.76 -15.79 -0.61
N LEU A 249 -8.50 -14.98 0.15
CA LEU A 249 -8.24 -14.72 1.57
C LEU A 249 -9.44 -15.13 2.42
N HIS A 250 -9.23 -16.05 3.34
CA HIS A 250 -10.28 -16.62 4.18
C HIS A 250 -9.89 -16.55 5.64
N GLY A 251 -10.72 -15.92 6.46
CA GLY A 251 -10.46 -15.79 7.89
C GLY A 251 -11.70 -15.81 8.75
N ARG A 252 -11.53 -16.27 9.99
CA ARG A 252 -12.61 -16.26 10.97
C ARG A 252 -12.08 -16.13 12.39
N ASN A 253 -12.91 -15.55 13.24
CA ASN A 253 -12.83 -15.64 14.70
C ASN A 253 -14.22 -16.05 15.24
N PRO A 254 -14.38 -16.28 16.55
CA PRO A 254 -15.66 -16.74 17.11
C PRO A 254 -16.87 -15.81 16.84
N ARG A 255 -16.65 -14.54 16.48
CA ARG A 255 -17.72 -13.54 16.28
C ARG A 255 -17.88 -13.10 14.83
N SER A 256 -16.85 -13.24 13.99
CA SER A 256 -16.86 -12.70 12.64
C SER A 256 -16.06 -13.55 11.66
N GLY A 257 -16.48 -13.55 10.41
CA GLY A 257 -15.79 -14.16 9.28
C GLY A 257 -15.53 -13.15 8.17
N ILE A 258 -14.50 -13.40 7.37
CA ILE A 258 -14.15 -12.65 6.18
C ILE A 258 -13.74 -13.62 5.08
N GLU A 259 -14.21 -13.33 3.88
CA GLU A 259 -13.85 -14.00 2.64
C GLU A 259 -13.60 -12.90 1.60
N ILE A 260 -12.44 -12.92 0.96
CA ILE A 260 -12.07 -12.00 -0.10
C ILE A 260 -11.56 -12.84 -1.28
N GLU A 261 -12.14 -12.58 -2.44
CA GLU A 261 -11.67 -13.14 -3.71
C GLU A 261 -11.40 -11.97 -4.66
N ALA A 262 -10.15 -11.83 -5.09
CA ALA A 262 -9.75 -10.80 -6.03
C ALA A 262 -8.96 -11.39 -7.19
N ALA A 263 -9.06 -10.75 -8.34
CA ALA A 263 -8.33 -11.14 -9.53
C ALA A 263 -8.04 -9.96 -10.44
N SER A 264 -6.92 -10.03 -11.15
CA SER A 264 -6.56 -9.11 -12.21
C SER A 264 -5.64 -9.80 -13.24
N PRO A 265 -5.88 -9.59 -14.55
CA PRO A 265 -5.02 -10.11 -15.61
C PRO A 265 -3.59 -9.57 -15.55
N LEU A 266 -2.60 -10.44 -15.76
CA LEU A 266 -1.17 -10.09 -15.69
C LEU A 266 -0.70 -9.13 -16.79
N ASP A 267 -1.32 -9.19 -17.98
CA ASP A 267 -1.03 -8.29 -19.11
C ASP A 267 -1.33 -6.81 -18.77
N THR A 268 -2.31 -6.58 -17.88
CA THR A 268 -2.68 -5.24 -17.41
C THR A 268 -1.82 -4.71 -16.26
N ALA A 269 -0.87 -5.49 -15.75
CA ALA A 269 -0.07 -5.14 -14.58
C ALA A 269 1.19 -4.34 -14.94
N PHE A 270 1.56 -3.44 -14.04
CA PHE A 270 2.87 -2.80 -14.01
C PHE A 270 3.91 -3.72 -13.37
N VAL A 271 5.15 -3.66 -13.83
CA VAL A 271 6.30 -4.01 -12.99
C VAL A 271 6.76 -2.73 -12.31
N VAL A 272 6.86 -2.74 -10.97
CA VAL A 272 7.17 -1.55 -10.18
C VAL A 272 8.47 -1.72 -9.37
N PRO A 273 9.19 -0.61 -9.14
CA PRO A 273 10.46 -0.65 -8.46
C PRO A 273 10.27 -0.77 -6.95
N VAL A 274 11.16 -1.51 -6.32
CA VAL A 274 11.33 -1.53 -4.86
C VAL A 274 12.75 -1.10 -4.54
N PRO A 275 12.96 -0.26 -3.51
CA PRO A 275 14.29 0.21 -3.16
C PRO A 275 15.16 -0.93 -2.61
N VAL A 276 16.45 -0.87 -2.95
CA VAL A 276 17.52 -1.61 -2.30
C VAL A 276 18.35 -0.57 -1.51
N PRO A 277 17.99 -0.31 -0.23
CA PRO A 277 18.44 0.90 0.48
C PRO A 277 19.95 1.10 0.52
N GLU A 278 20.69 0.02 0.80
CA GLU A 278 22.16 0.04 0.92
C GLU A 278 22.85 0.36 -0.42
N GLU A 279 22.27 -0.09 -1.53
CA GLU A 279 22.82 0.10 -2.87
C GLU A 279 22.37 1.41 -3.54
N ARG A 280 21.51 2.21 -2.87
CA ARG A 280 20.95 3.48 -3.38
C ARG A 280 20.36 3.37 -4.79
N ARG A 281 19.71 2.24 -5.09
CA ARG A 281 19.03 1.99 -6.37
C ARG A 281 17.72 1.28 -6.17
N ASN A 282 16.91 1.23 -7.21
CA ASN A 282 15.76 0.33 -7.24
C ASN A 282 16.10 -0.99 -7.92
N ALA A 283 15.22 -1.96 -7.74
CA ALA A 283 15.15 -3.18 -8.51
C ALA A 283 13.69 -3.52 -8.83
N PRO A 284 13.42 -4.21 -9.95
CA PRO A 284 12.08 -4.74 -10.20
C PRO A 284 11.76 -5.80 -9.15
N ALA A 285 10.67 -5.60 -8.41
CA ALA A 285 10.33 -6.54 -7.35
C ALA A 285 8.84 -6.75 -7.11
N ALA A 286 7.96 -5.96 -7.72
CA ALA A 286 6.53 -6.16 -7.59
C ALA A 286 5.79 -6.04 -8.93
N ILE A 287 4.72 -6.83 -9.02
CA ILE A 287 3.71 -6.79 -10.05
C ILE A 287 2.51 -6.05 -9.46
N LEU A 288 2.27 -4.83 -9.93
CA LEU A 288 1.18 -3.97 -9.47
C LEU A 288 0.05 -3.98 -10.50
N HIS A 289 -1.10 -4.50 -10.10
CA HIS A 289 -2.35 -4.43 -10.85
C HIS A 289 -3.08 -3.16 -10.46
N PRO A 290 -3.14 -2.14 -11.34
CA PRO A 290 -3.77 -0.88 -10.97
C PRO A 290 -5.29 -1.00 -10.87
N LEU A 291 -5.88 -1.92 -11.65
CA LEU A 291 -7.29 -2.25 -11.73
C LEU A 291 -7.45 -3.76 -11.52
N GLY A 292 -8.49 -4.16 -10.81
CA GLY A 292 -8.81 -5.56 -10.56
C GLY A 292 -10.21 -5.67 -9.96
N ARG A 293 -10.77 -6.88 -10.02
CA ARG A 293 -12.04 -7.19 -9.38
C ARG A 293 -11.79 -7.72 -7.98
N LEU A 294 -12.58 -7.28 -7.00
CA LEU A 294 -12.57 -7.78 -5.63
C LEU A 294 -13.99 -8.01 -5.16
N ASN A 295 -14.25 -9.23 -4.70
CA ASN A 295 -15.47 -9.62 -3.99
C ASN A 295 -15.12 -9.82 -2.51
N VAL A 296 -16.03 -9.42 -1.65
CA VAL A 296 -15.86 -9.53 -0.20
C VAL A 296 -17.16 -9.95 0.45
N THR A 297 -17.07 -10.90 1.39
CA THR A 297 -18.17 -11.28 2.27
C THR A 297 -17.73 -11.18 3.71
N VAL A 298 -18.44 -10.37 4.49
CA VAL A 298 -18.27 -10.22 5.93
C VAL A 298 -19.41 -10.93 6.63
N ARG A 299 -19.08 -11.84 7.54
CA ARG A 299 -20.05 -12.55 8.39
C ARG A 299 -19.95 -12.09 9.84
N ARG A 300 -21.08 -11.97 10.54
CA ARG A 300 -21.15 -11.88 12.00
C ARG A 300 -21.83 -13.14 12.49
N ARG A 301 -21.11 -13.97 13.26
CA ARG A 301 -21.53 -15.34 13.57
C ARG A 301 -21.84 -16.10 12.28
N ALA A 302 -23.06 -16.61 12.11
CA ALA A 302 -23.50 -17.34 10.92
C ALA A 302 -24.07 -16.43 9.81
N ASP A 303 -24.45 -15.20 10.15
CA ASP A 303 -25.18 -14.31 9.25
C ASP A 303 -24.23 -13.46 8.41
N ILE A 304 -24.61 -13.21 7.15
CA ILE A 304 -23.93 -12.24 6.29
C ILE A 304 -24.25 -10.84 6.82
N ALA A 305 -23.23 -10.14 7.30
CA ALA A 305 -23.35 -8.78 7.79
C ALA A 305 -23.17 -7.75 6.67
N TRP A 306 -22.34 -8.07 5.67
CA TRP A 306 -22.17 -7.26 4.47
C TRP A 306 -21.53 -8.09 3.35
N GLN A 307 -21.88 -7.79 2.10
CA GLN A 307 -21.26 -8.33 0.91
C GLN A 307 -21.06 -7.18 -0.08
N GLY A 308 -19.92 -7.17 -0.75
CA GLY A 308 -19.58 -6.11 -1.70
C GLY A 308 -18.76 -6.63 -2.86
N GLU A 309 -18.91 -5.95 -3.99
CA GLU A 309 -18.07 -6.12 -5.17
C GLU A 309 -17.51 -4.76 -5.57
N SER A 310 -16.23 -4.73 -5.93
CA SER A 310 -15.56 -3.59 -6.56
C SER A 310 -14.80 -4.07 -7.79
N THR A 311 -14.91 -3.32 -8.88
CA THR A 311 -14.11 -3.50 -10.10
C THR A 311 -12.88 -2.59 -10.12
N LEU A 312 -12.61 -1.88 -9.03
CA LEU A 312 -11.60 -0.84 -8.90
C LEU A 312 -10.57 -1.20 -7.82
N ALA A 313 -10.26 -2.48 -7.67
CA ALA A 313 -9.25 -2.94 -6.74
C ALA A 313 -7.84 -2.67 -7.31
N THR A 314 -6.92 -2.25 -6.45
CA THR A 314 -5.49 -2.22 -6.78
C THR A 314 -4.85 -3.34 -5.99
N LEU A 315 -4.10 -4.21 -6.67
CA LEU A 315 -3.59 -5.46 -6.12
C LEU A 315 -2.08 -5.53 -6.40
N GLU A 316 -1.31 -6.01 -5.44
CA GLU A 316 0.14 -6.13 -5.57
C GLU A 316 0.54 -7.57 -5.27
N TYR A 317 1.40 -8.12 -6.14
CA TYR A 317 2.11 -9.37 -5.91
C TYR A 317 3.61 -9.10 -5.97
N GLY A 318 4.28 -9.34 -4.86
CA GLY A 318 5.68 -9.00 -4.66
C GLY A 318 6.58 -10.23 -4.62
N GLY A 319 7.72 -10.11 -5.28
CA GLY A 319 8.79 -11.09 -5.34
C GLY A 319 9.79 -10.72 -6.44
N PHE A 320 11.07 -10.54 -6.09
CA PHE A 320 12.11 -10.16 -7.05
C PHE A 320 12.22 -11.14 -8.23
N ALA A 321 12.19 -12.44 -7.94
CA ALA A 321 12.24 -13.47 -8.97
C ALA A 321 11.01 -13.44 -9.88
N ASP A 322 9.82 -13.21 -9.30
CA ASP A 322 8.55 -13.18 -10.03
C ASP A 322 8.47 -11.94 -10.96
N ALA A 323 8.90 -10.76 -10.47
CA ALA A 323 8.97 -9.55 -11.28
C ALA A 323 9.97 -9.66 -12.44
N ARG A 324 11.16 -10.22 -12.20
CA ARG A 324 12.14 -10.51 -13.26
C ARG A 324 11.61 -11.50 -14.30
N ALA A 325 10.94 -12.56 -13.85
CA ALA A 325 10.32 -13.53 -14.74
C ALA A 325 9.23 -12.89 -15.60
N GLU A 326 8.47 -11.93 -15.05
CA GLU A 326 7.46 -11.19 -15.80
C GLU A 326 8.07 -10.27 -16.87
N LEU A 327 9.16 -9.56 -16.55
CA LEU A 327 9.91 -8.78 -17.55
C LEU A 327 10.42 -9.67 -18.68
N GLN A 328 10.99 -10.83 -18.35
CA GLN A 328 11.45 -11.82 -19.34
C GLN A 328 10.30 -12.35 -20.19
N ARG A 329 9.14 -12.65 -19.59
CA ARG A 329 7.94 -13.09 -20.31
C ARG A 329 7.49 -12.05 -21.34
N ARG A 330 7.65 -10.76 -21.03
CA ARG A 330 7.36 -9.63 -21.93
C ARG A 330 8.45 -9.35 -22.97
N GLY A 331 9.58 -10.08 -22.93
CA GLY A 331 10.73 -9.83 -23.81
C GLY A 331 11.52 -8.56 -23.46
N LEU A 332 11.39 -8.07 -22.23
CA LEU A 332 12.09 -6.89 -21.73
C LEU A 332 13.38 -7.29 -20.98
N ASP A 333 14.25 -6.30 -20.73
CA ASP A 333 15.42 -6.49 -19.88
C ASP A 333 14.97 -6.83 -18.45
N PRO A 334 15.38 -7.99 -17.87
CA PRO A 334 15.02 -8.40 -16.52
C PRO A 334 15.45 -7.43 -15.42
N GLU A 335 16.41 -6.53 -15.69
CA GLU A 335 16.84 -5.52 -14.72
C GLU A 335 16.14 -4.17 -14.90
N SER A 336 15.17 -4.06 -15.81
CA SER A 336 14.35 -2.86 -15.97
C SER A 336 13.60 -2.55 -14.66
N GLU A 337 13.85 -1.39 -14.06
CA GLU A 337 13.24 -1.03 -12.76
C GLU A 337 11.70 -1.00 -12.80
N THR A 338 11.15 -0.59 -13.94
CA THR A 338 9.70 -0.44 -14.15
C THR A 338 9.30 -0.88 -15.54
N ALA A 339 8.08 -1.38 -15.69
CA ALA A 339 7.47 -1.58 -17.00
C ALA A 339 5.97 -1.26 -16.97
N PRO A 340 5.43 -0.55 -17.99
CA PRO A 340 3.99 -0.40 -18.17
C PRO A 340 3.32 -1.75 -18.48
N PRO A 341 1.98 -1.83 -18.46
CA PRO A 341 1.24 -2.99 -18.94
C PRO A 341 1.67 -3.37 -20.35
N GLN A 342 1.58 -4.65 -20.68
CA GLN A 342 1.83 -5.12 -22.02
C GLN A 342 0.69 -4.62 -22.92
N ALA A 343 0.99 -3.78 -23.90
CA ALA A 343 0.01 -3.43 -24.92
C ALA A 343 -0.34 -4.71 -25.70
N ASN A 344 -1.63 -5.02 -25.80
CA ASN A 344 -2.14 -6.11 -26.64
C ASN A 344 -1.94 -5.82 -28.13
#